data_AF-A9XYT9-F1
#
_entry.id   AF-A9XYT9-F1
#
_cell.length_a   1.000
_cell.length_b   1.000
_cell.length_c   1.000
_cell.angle_alpha   90.00
_cell.angle_beta   90.00
_cell.angle_gamma   90.00
#
_symmetry.space_group_name_H-M   'P 1'
#
loop_
_entity.id
_entity.type
_entity.pdbx_description
1 polymer ?
#
loop_
_entity_poly.entity_id
_entity_poly.type
_entity_poly.pdbx_seq_one_letter_code
_entity_poly.pdbx_strand_id
1 'polypeptide(L)'
;YAASMWTVSINSAINDGENAHYDESCSSTLASTFSNGARDPHTGVATTDLYGKCTKTHSGTSAAAPEAAGVFALALESNPSLTWRDIQHLTVLTSKRNSLYDGKGRFKWNMNGVGLEFNHLFGFGVLDAGAIVALSNVWKSVPPRFHCEAATISKVQDIPSDNSLKISISTDACSGQDTEVNYL
;
A
#
# COMPACT_ATOMS: atom_id res chain seq x y z
N TYR A 1 -9.54 -1.29 9.91
CA TYR A 1 -9.92 -1.11 8.49
C TYR A 1 -8.72 -1.16 7.58
N ALA A 2 -7.77 -0.22 7.67
CA ALA A 2 -6.59 -0.14 6.79
C ALA A 2 -5.80 -1.46 6.62
N ALA A 3 -5.69 -2.26 7.68
CA ALA A 3 -5.00 -3.56 7.63
C ALA A 3 -5.79 -4.71 6.97
N SER A 4 -6.97 -4.44 6.41
CA SER A 4 -7.77 -5.47 5.75
C SER A 4 -7.26 -5.75 4.34
N MET A 5 -7.22 -7.02 3.93
CA MET A 5 -6.88 -7.39 2.54
C MET A 5 -7.87 -6.82 1.51
N TRP A 6 -9.07 -6.45 1.95
CA TRP A 6 -10.14 -5.91 1.10
C TRP A 6 -10.02 -4.40 0.87
N THR A 7 -9.05 -3.74 1.50
CA THR A 7 -8.83 -2.30 1.36
C THR A 7 -7.45 -2.02 0.79
N VAL A 8 -7.37 -1.13 -0.19
CA VAL A 8 -6.08 -0.58 -0.64
C VAL A 8 -5.69 0.53 0.32
N SER A 9 -4.75 0.25 1.23
CA SER A 9 -4.27 1.23 2.21
C SER A 9 -3.26 2.18 1.56
N ILE A 10 -3.54 3.48 1.67
CA ILE A 10 -2.76 4.57 1.07
C ILE A 10 -2.24 5.49 2.18
N ASN A 11 -0.93 5.74 2.17
CA ASN A 11 -0.31 6.72 3.05
C ASN A 11 0.04 8.01 2.29
N SER A 12 0.69 8.96 2.97
CA SER A 12 1.10 10.23 2.34
C SER A 12 2.60 10.29 2.05
N ALA A 13 2.95 11.12 1.09
CA ALA A 13 4.28 11.68 0.91
C ALA A 13 4.10 13.20 0.74
N ILE A 14 5.09 13.98 1.15
CA ILE A 14 5.09 15.43 0.87
C ILE A 14 5.85 15.73 -0.41
N ASN A 15 5.74 16.97 -0.90
CA ASN A 15 6.26 17.35 -2.22
C ASN A 15 7.78 17.19 -2.38
N ASP A 16 8.56 17.17 -1.30
CA ASP A 16 10.01 16.92 -1.33
C ASP A 16 10.38 15.42 -1.23
N GLY A 17 9.38 14.55 -1.08
CA GLY A 17 9.54 13.11 -0.92
C GLY A 17 9.60 12.63 0.53
N GLU A 18 9.57 13.52 1.52
CA GLU A 18 9.53 13.09 2.92
C GLU A 18 8.18 12.46 3.30
N ASN A 19 8.19 11.56 4.29
CA ASN A 19 6.96 11.11 4.93
C ASN A 19 6.25 12.28 5.63
N ALA A 20 4.93 12.22 5.69
CA ALA A 20 4.17 13.18 6.48
C ALA A 20 4.37 12.92 7.99
N HIS A 21 4.25 13.97 8.80
CA HIS A 21 4.41 13.87 10.26
C HIS A 21 3.31 13.03 10.94
N TYR A 22 2.14 12.96 10.32
CA TYR A 22 0.99 12.19 10.79
C TYR A 22 0.95 10.76 10.23
N ASP A 23 1.93 10.36 9.41
CA ASP A 23 1.94 9.01 8.83
C ASP A 23 2.15 7.95 9.91
N GLU A 24 1.33 6.91 9.82
CA GLU A 24 1.50 5.68 10.59
C GLU A 24 2.23 4.64 9.75
N SER A 25 3.27 4.02 10.31
CA SER A 25 3.99 2.93 9.63
C SER A 25 3.24 1.61 9.80
N CYS A 26 2.95 0.90 8.72
CA CYS A 26 2.36 -0.43 8.78
C CYS A 26 2.75 -1.28 7.57
N SER A 27 2.86 -2.59 7.76
CA SER A 27 3.12 -3.55 6.67
C SER A 27 1.92 -3.70 5.72
N SER A 28 0.74 -3.23 6.12
CA SER A 28 -0.48 -3.27 5.30
C SER A 28 -0.62 -2.12 4.32
N THR A 29 0.21 -1.07 4.43
CA THR A 29 0.24 0.04 3.48
C THR A 29 0.75 -0.45 2.12
N LEU A 30 -0.04 -0.24 1.06
CA LEU A 30 0.30 -0.72 -0.28
C LEU A 30 1.06 0.34 -1.09
N ALA A 31 0.66 1.60 -0.99
CA ALA A 31 1.28 2.71 -1.71
C ALA A 31 1.04 4.04 -0.97
N SER A 32 1.55 5.13 -1.54
CA SER A 32 1.30 6.50 -1.09
C SER A 32 0.81 7.39 -2.22
N THR A 33 0.20 8.52 -1.89
CA THR A 33 0.07 9.67 -2.79
C THR A 33 0.49 10.96 -2.08
N PHE A 34 0.31 12.12 -2.70
CA PHE A 34 0.83 13.37 -2.16
C PHE A 34 -0.14 14.04 -1.18
N SER A 35 0.43 14.71 -0.17
CA SER A 35 -0.30 15.57 0.76
C SER A 35 0.67 16.61 1.35
N ASN A 36 0.24 17.44 2.30
CA ASN A 36 1.04 18.55 2.83
C ASN A 36 2.00 18.20 4.00
N GLY A 37 1.85 17.00 4.56
CA GLY A 37 2.56 16.56 5.77
C GLY A 37 2.49 17.44 7.01
N ALA A 38 1.50 18.34 7.09
CA ALA A 38 1.20 19.18 8.26
C ALA A 38 2.36 20.03 8.79
N ARG A 39 3.32 20.43 7.94
CA ARG A 39 4.40 21.37 8.32
C ARG A 39 3.98 22.82 8.18
N ASP A 40 3.32 23.14 7.07
CA ASP A 40 2.81 24.47 6.77
C ASP A 40 1.28 24.41 6.65
N PRO A 41 0.53 25.04 7.58
CA PRO A 41 -0.93 25.04 7.56
C PRO A 41 -1.54 25.79 6.37
N HIS A 42 -0.73 26.55 5.62
CA HIS A 42 -1.15 27.26 4.40
C HIS A 42 -0.92 26.45 3.12
N THR A 43 -0.32 25.25 3.23
CA THR A 43 -0.12 24.32 2.12
C THR A 43 -1.00 23.09 2.30
N GLY A 44 -1.48 22.54 1.19
CA GLY A 44 -2.52 21.50 1.18
C GLY A 44 -2.84 21.05 -0.22
N VAL A 45 -3.66 20.02 -0.29
CA VAL A 45 -4.30 19.58 -1.52
C VAL A 45 -5.37 20.60 -1.88
N ALA A 46 -5.32 21.10 -3.12
CA ALA A 46 -6.33 22.03 -3.64
C ALA A 46 -7.57 21.25 -4.07
N THR A 47 -8.72 21.59 -3.50
CA THR A 47 -9.99 20.90 -3.78
C THR A 47 -11.20 21.80 -3.48
N THR A 48 -12.40 21.33 -3.80
CA THR A 48 -13.66 21.97 -3.44
C THR A 48 -13.92 21.91 -1.93
N ASP A 49 -14.63 22.90 -1.41
CA ASP A 49 -14.98 23.01 0.00
C ASP A 49 -16.48 23.35 0.18
N LEU A 50 -16.97 23.22 1.41
CA LEU A 50 -18.35 23.46 1.78
C LEU A 50 -18.83 24.85 1.34
N TYR A 51 -20.13 24.96 1.09
CA TYR A 51 -20.81 26.22 0.72
C TYR A 51 -20.30 26.83 -0.60
N GLY A 52 -19.94 25.98 -1.57
CA GLY A 52 -19.48 26.41 -2.89
C GLY A 52 -18.12 27.10 -2.86
N LYS A 53 -17.28 26.76 -1.88
CA LYS A 53 -15.94 27.32 -1.72
C LYS A 53 -14.89 26.40 -2.31
N CYS A 54 -13.65 26.87 -2.31
CA CYS A 54 -12.47 26.07 -2.60
C CYS A 54 -11.49 26.19 -1.43
N THR A 55 -10.73 25.13 -1.20
CA THR A 55 -9.64 25.10 -0.24
C THR A 55 -8.33 24.77 -0.92
N LYS A 56 -7.23 25.25 -0.34
CA LYS A 56 -5.84 24.89 -0.69
C LYS A 56 -5.11 24.28 0.49
N THR A 57 -5.83 23.94 1.56
CA THR A 57 -5.27 23.51 2.85
C THR A 57 -5.84 22.17 3.30
N HIS A 58 -6.48 21.41 2.40
CA HIS A 58 -6.88 20.04 2.71
C HIS A 58 -5.63 19.18 2.97
N SER A 59 -5.67 18.35 4.01
CA SER A 59 -4.47 17.72 4.58
C SER A 59 -4.77 16.36 5.19
N GLY A 60 -3.70 15.67 5.60
CA GLY A 60 -3.78 14.33 6.17
C GLY A 60 -3.71 13.23 5.11
N THR A 61 -3.61 11.99 5.58
CA THR A 61 -3.80 10.77 4.77
C THR A 61 -5.19 10.72 4.14
N SER A 62 -6.17 11.38 4.75
CA SER A 62 -7.51 11.58 4.20
C SER A 62 -7.53 12.34 2.87
N ALA A 63 -6.52 13.17 2.58
CA ALA A 63 -6.37 13.85 1.30
C ALA A 63 -5.70 12.94 0.24
N ALA A 64 -4.87 12.00 0.67
CA ALA A 64 -4.17 11.05 -0.20
C ALA A 64 -5.11 9.96 -0.75
N ALA A 65 -6.00 9.43 0.08
CA ALA A 65 -6.92 8.36 -0.35
C ALA A 65 -7.83 8.74 -1.55
N PRO A 66 -8.43 9.95 -1.62
CA PRO A 66 -9.17 10.42 -2.79
C PRO A 66 -8.33 10.55 -4.07
N GLU A 67 -7.05 10.95 -3.96
CA GLU A 67 -6.15 10.99 -5.12
C GLU A 67 -5.93 9.58 -5.69
N ALA A 68 -5.65 8.61 -4.81
CA ALA A 68 -5.54 7.21 -5.21
C ALA A 68 -6.83 6.69 -5.85
N ALA A 69 -7.99 7.02 -5.29
CA ALA A 69 -9.29 6.65 -5.85
C ALA A 69 -9.47 7.22 -7.27
N GLY A 70 -9.06 8.46 -7.52
CA GLY A 70 -9.06 9.07 -8.85
C GLY A 70 -8.14 8.33 -9.82
N VAL A 71 -6.94 7.96 -9.39
CA VAL A 71 -6.00 7.16 -10.19
C VAL A 71 -6.57 5.77 -10.53
N PHE A 72 -7.21 5.11 -9.57
CA PHE A 72 -7.87 3.83 -9.81
C PHE A 72 -9.07 3.95 -10.75
N ALA A 73 -9.80 5.08 -10.72
CA ALA A 73 -10.86 5.34 -11.68
C ALA A 73 -10.32 5.43 -13.12
N LEU A 74 -9.16 6.06 -13.34
CA LEU A 74 -8.51 6.09 -14.65
C LEU A 74 -8.06 4.69 -15.12
N ALA A 75 -7.53 3.86 -14.21
CA ALA A 75 -7.20 2.48 -14.51
C ALA A 75 -8.44 1.68 -14.92
N LEU A 76 -9.54 1.81 -14.17
CA LEU A 76 -10.82 1.15 -14.47
C LEU A 76 -11.48 1.67 -15.76
N GLU A 77 -11.29 2.96 -16.09
CA GLU A 77 -11.72 3.51 -17.37
C GLU A 77 -10.98 2.85 -18.54
N SER A 78 -9.66 2.66 -18.39
CA SER A 78 -8.84 2.01 -19.41
C SER A 78 -9.15 0.50 -19.56
N ASN A 79 -9.49 -0.16 -18.45
CA ASN A 79 -9.86 -1.57 -18.43
C ASN A 79 -10.97 -1.84 -17.40
N PRO A 80 -12.25 -1.84 -17.81
CA PRO A 80 -13.37 -2.08 -16.91
C PRO A 80 -13.45 -3.52 -16.37
N SER A 81 -12.63 -4.45 -16.88
CA SER A 81 -12.63 -5.85 -16.46
C SER A 81 -11.69 -6.12 -15.27
N LEU A 82 -10.92 -5.12 -14.81
CA LEU A 82 -10.04 -5.27 -13.67
C LEU A 82 -10.82 -5.64 -12.41
N THR A 83 -10.38 -6.69 -11.73
CA THR A 83 -10.89 -7.06 -10.43
C THR A 83 -10.28 -6.21 -9.31
N TRP A 84 -10.85 -6.27 -8.11
CA TRP A 84 -10.27 -5.59 -6.94
C TRP A 84 -8.83 -6.02 -6.64
N ARG A 85 -8.47 -7.28 -6.94
CA ARG A 85 -7.09 -7.78 -6.82
C ARG A 85 -6.20 -7.27 -7.91
N ASP A 86 -6.70 -7.18 -9.14
CA ASP A 86 -5.91 -6.63 -10.25
C ASP A 86 -5.46 -5.19 -9.92
N ILE A 87 -6.33 -4.36 -9.33
CA ILE A 87 -5.95 -3.01 -8.86
C ILE A 87 -4.85 -3.06 -7.81
N GLN A 88 -4.89 -4.02 -6.87
CA GLN A 88 -3.80 -4.20 -5.89
C GLN A 88 -2.48 -4.61 -6.55
N HIS A 89 -2.50 -5.58 -7.47
CA HIS A 89 -1.30 -6.01 -8.20
C HIS A 89 -0.71 -4.87 -9.05
N LEU A 90 -1.55 -4.15 -9.79
CA LEU A 90 -1.15 -2.98 -10.56
C LEU A 90 -0.51 -1.92 -9.65
N THR A 91 -1.13 -1.61 -8.51
CA THR A 91 -0.58 -0.68 -7.51
C THR A 91 0.83 -1.09 -7.09
N VAL A 92 1.04 -2.36 -6.75
CA VAL A 92 2.37 -2.88 -6.34
C VAL A 92 3.40 -2.75 -7.46
N LEU A 93 3.03 -3.11 -8.69
CA LEU A 93 3.95 -3.18 -9.82
C LEU A 93 4.29 -1.80 -10.43
N THR A 94 3.42 -0.81 -10.25
CA THR A 94 3.59 0.50 -10.92
C THR A 94 3.93 1.64 -9.96
N SER A 95 3.84 1.44 -8.65
CA SER A 95 4.25 2.45 -7.66
C SER A 95 5.75 2.74 -7.75
N LYS A 96 6.12 3.99 -7.44
CA LYS A 96 7.49 4.47 -7.56
C LYS A 96 8.03 4.98 -6.24
N ARG A 97 9.18 4.45 -5.84
CA ARG A 97 9.95 4.94 -4.69
C ARG A 97 10.48 6.37 -4.86
N ASN A 98 10.63 6.87 -6.09
CA ASN A 98 11.54 7.99 -6.42
C ASN A 98 11.57 9.14 -5.39
N SER A 99 12.78 9.38 -4.88
CA SER A 99 13.10 10.42 -3.88
C SER A 99 12.35 10.34 -2.55
N LEU A 100 11.65 9.23 -2.25
CA LEU A 100 10.96 9.07 -0.98
C LEU A 100 11.93 8.71 0.16
N TYR A 101 11.84 9.43 1.27
CA TYR A 101 12.66 9.20 2.45
C TYR A 101 11.90 9.41 3.75
N ASP A 102 12.30 8.65 4.78
CA ASP A 102 11.87 8.90 6.15
C ASP A 102 12.76 9.99 6.75
N GLY A 103 12.21 11.16 7.07
CA GLY A 103 12.99 12.28 7.63
C GLY A 103 13.59 11.97 9.00
N LYS A 104 13.03 11.00 9.73
CA LYS A 104 13.58 10.51 11.01
C LYS A 104 14.51 9.30 10.82
N GLY A 105 14.63 8.78 9.59
CA GLY A 105 15.51 7.68 9.24
C GLY A 105 15.22 6.35 9.94
N ARG A 106 14.01 6.15 10.47
CA ARG A 106 13.57 4.97 11.25
C ARG A 106 13.21 3.79 10.37
N PHE A 107 12.59 4.04 9.22
CA PHE A 107 12.14 3.02 8.28
C PHE A 107 12.97 3.03 7.02
N LYS A 108 13.70 1.94 6.79
CA LYS A 108 14.51 1.76 5.58
C LYS A 108 13.68 1.09 4.48
N TRP A 109 14.04 1.40 3.24
CA TRP A 109 13.59 0.63 2.09
C TRP A 109 14.23 -0.76 2.14
N ASN A 110 13.41 -1.79 1.89
CA ASN A 110 13.84 -3.18 1.84
C ASN A 110 13.44 -3.78 0.49
N MET A 111 14.22 -4.75 0.02
CA MET A 111 13.89 -5.52 -1.18
C MET A 111 13.29 -6.86 -0.77
N ASN A 112 12.13 -7.21 -1.34
CA ASN A 112 11.49 -8.50 -1.09
C ASN A 112 12.06 -9.61 -1.98
N GLY A 113 11.56 -10.84 -1.82
CA GLY A 113 12.07 -12.03 -2.53
C GLY A 113 11.91 -12.00 -4.05
N VAL A 114 11.10 -11.11 -4.61
CA VAL A 114 10.89 -10.94 -6.06
C VAL A 114 11.57 -9.67 -6.61
N GLY A 115 12.38 -8.99 -5.80
CA GLY A 115 13.15 -7.82 -6.22
C GLY A 115 12.41 -6.50 -6.17
N LEU A 116 11.20 -6.45 -5.58
CA LEU A 116 10.46 -5.21 -5.40
C LEU A 116 10.87 -4.51 -4.11
N GLU A 117 11.08 -3.20 -4.19
CA GLU A 117 11.37 -2.37 -3.03
C GLU A 117 10.09 -1.95 -2.30
N PHE A 118 10.11 -1.99 -0.97
CA PHE A 118 9.02 -1.52 -0.13
C PHE A 118 9.53 -0.82 1.13
N ASN A 119 8.66 0.00 1.72
CA ASN A 119 8.89 0.70 2.99
C ASN A 119 7.60 0.73 3.80
N HIS A 120 7.67 0.51 5.11
CA HIS A 120 6.48 0.50 5.97
C HIS A 120 5.75 1.84 6.07
N LEU A 121 6.38 2.95 5.66
CA LEU A 121 5.72 4.26 5.53
C LEU A 121 5.10 4.46 4.15
N PHE A 122 5.71 3.94 3.08
CA PHE A 122 5.34 4.29 1.70
C PHE A 122 4.72 3.13 0.90
N GLY A 123 4.60 1.95 1.50
CA GLY A 123 4.29 0.73 0.76
C GLY A 123 5.34 0.50 -0.34
N PHE A 124 4.88 0.27 -1.57
CA PHE A 124 5.72 0.16 -2.76
C PHE A 124 6.11 1.51 -3.39
N GLY A 125 5.68 2.63 -2.81
CA GLY A 125 6.01 3.98 -3.25
C GLY A 125 4.78 4.81 -3.63
N VAL A 126 5.00 5.92 -4.30
CA VAL A 126 3.93 6.81 -4.76
C VAL A 126 3.27 6.26 -6.02
N LEU A 127 1.94 6.33 -6.10
CA LEU A 127 1.19 5.93 -7.30
C LEU A 127 1.62 6.72 -8.53
N ASP A 128 1.80 6.00 -9.65
CA ASP A 128 2.03 6.59 -10.97
C ASP A 128 0.79 6.33 -11.86
N ALA A 129 0.01 7.39 -12.09
CA ALA A 129 -1.21 7.32 -12.89
C ALA A 129 -0.96 6.90 -14.34
N GLY A 130 0.17 7.32 -14.93
CA GLY A 130 0.51 6.94 -16.30
C GLY A 130 0.89 5.47 -16.39
N ALA A 131 1.72 5.00 -15.46
CA ALA A 131 2.18 3.61 -15.43
C ALA A 131 1.02 2.64 -15.13
N ILE A 132 0.13 2.97 -14.19
CA ILE A 132 -1.00 2.10 -13.85
C ILE A 132 -1.98 1.97 -15.02
N VAL A 133 -2.31 3.07 -15.71
CA VAL A 133 -3.18 3.06 -16.89
C VAL A 133 -2.52 2.31 -18.05
N ALA A 134 -1.23 2.55 -18.29
CA ALA A 134 -0.50 1.86 -19.35
C ALA A 134 -0.49 0.34 -19.14
N LEU A 135 -0.22 -0.12 -17.91
CA LEU A 135 -0.22 -1.54 -17.59
C LEU A 135 -1.63 -2.14 -17.58
N SER A 136 -2.65 -1.38 -17.15
CA SER A 136 -4.06 -1.78 -17.14
C SER A 136 -4.57 -2.17 -18.54
N ASN A 137 -4.17 -1.43 -19.58
CA ASN A 137 -4.59 -1.69 -20.97
C ASN A 137 -4.17 -3.06 -21.51
N VAL A 138 -3.08 -3.61 -21.01
CA VAL A 138 -2.53 -4.91 -21.44
C VAL A 138 -2.59 -5.96 -20.33
N TRP A 139 -3.27 -5.64 -19.22
CA TRP A 139 -3.32 -6.48 -18.04
C TRP A 139 -4.14 -7.75 -18.30
N LYS A 140 -3.58 -8.89 -17.89
CA LYS A 140 -4.30 -10.16 -17.82
C LYS A 140 -4.70 -10.40 -16.37
N SER A 141 -6.00 -10.52 -16.12
CA SER A 141 -6.52 -10.73 -14.76
C SER A 141 -5.87 -11.93 -14.07
N VAL A 142 -5.58 -11.74 -12.79
CA VAL A 142 -4.97 -12.77 -11.95
C VAL A 142 -5.93 -13.97 -11.76
N PRO A 143 -5.39 -15.18 -11.52
CA PRO A 143 -6.21 -16.36 -11.22
C PRO A 143 -7.09 -16.17 -9.97
N PRO A 144 -8.07 -17.06 -9.72
CA PRO A 144 -8.84 -17.06 -8.47
C PRO A 144 -7.96 -17.01 -7.21
N ARG A 145 -8.47 -16.37 -6.16
CA ARG A 145 -7.75 -16.27 -4.88
C ARG A 145 -7.90 -17.57 -4.09
N PHE A 146 -6.79 -18.16 -3.69
CA PHE A 146 -6.76 -19.29 -2.75
C PHE A 146 -6.29 -18.86 -1.37
N HIS A 147 -6.57 -19.67 -0.35
CA HIS A 147 -6.15 -19.46 1.02
C HIS A 147 -5.58 -20.77 1.58
N CYS A 148 -4.30 -20.76 1.91
CA CYS A 148 -3.61 -21.88 2.54
C CYS A 148 -3.37 -21.58 4.02
N GLU A 149 -3.87 -22.44 4.89
CA GLU A 149 -3.60 -22.37 6.33
C GLU A 149 -2.40 -23.26 6.65
N ALA A 150 -1.25 -22.65 6.93
CA ALA A 150 0.01 -23.37 7.08
C ALA A 150 0.05 -24.29 8.32
N ALA A 151 -0.24 -23.74 9.50
CA ALA A 151 -0.31 -24.49 10.75
C ALA A 151 -0.97 -23.66 11.85
N THR A 152 -1.44 -24.35 12.88
CA THR A 152 -1.93 -23.75 14.13
C THR A 152 -1.04 -24.16 15.28
N ILE A 153 -0.65 -23.21 16.13
CA ILE A 153 0.12 -23.50 17.35
C ILE A 153 -0.86 -23.58 18.51
N SER A 154 -1.15 -24.80 18.94
CA SER A 154 -2.10 -25.07 20.02
C SER A 154 -1.49 -24.96 21.42
N LYS A 155 -0.17 -25.05 21.54
CA LYS A 155 0.52 -24.98 22.83
C LYS A 155 0.71 -23.52 23.24
N VAL A 156 0.20 -23.17 24.42
CA VAL A 156 0.45 -21.87 25.06
C VAL A 156 1.95 -21.71 25.30
N GLN A 157 2.50 -20.57 24.89
CA GLN A 157 3.88 -20.19 25.14
C GLN A 157 3.92 -18.85 25.86
N ASP A 158 4.70 -18.79 26.93
CA ASP A 158 4.90 -17.55 27.66
C ASP A 158 5.80 -16.62 26.86
N ILE A 159 5.48 -15.32 26.87
CA ILE A 159 6.33 -14.28 26.30
C ILE A 159 7.35 -13.90 27.38
N PRO A 160 8.66 -14.18 27.18
CA PRO A 160 9.68 -13.86 28.18
C PRO A 160 9.79 -12.34 28.37
N SER A 161 10.04 -11.91 29.60
CA SER A 161 10.16 -10.48 29.94
C SER A 161 11.49 -9.86 29.53
N ASP A 162 12.53 -10.68 29.36
CA ASP A 162 13.92 -10.29 29.11
C ASP A 162 14.41 -10.67 27.70
N ASN A 163 13.60 -11.35 26.90
CA ASN A 163 13.97 -11.81 25.57
C ASN A 163 12.79 -11.87 24.60
N SER A 164 13.02 -12.22 23.34
CA SER A 164 12.00 -12.38 22.31
C SER A 164 11.49 -13.82 22.22
N LEU A 165 10.17 -13.99 22.16
CA LEU A 165 9.55 -15.24 21.75
C LEU A 165 9.70 -15.40 20.23
N LYS A 166 10.41 -16.45 19.79
CA LYS A 166 10.54 -16.80 18.37
C LYS A 166 9.75 -18.06 18.09
N ILE A 167 8.81 -17.95 17.16
CA ILE A 167 7.97 -19.03 16.72
C ILE A 167 8.31 -19.33 15.26
N SER A 168 8.57 -20.60 14.96
CA SER A 168 8.86 -21.07 13.60
C SER A 168 7.79 -22.05 13.15
N ILE A 169 7.23 -21.80 11.97
CA ILE A 169 6.27 -22.67 11.31
C ILE A 169 6.87 -23.01 9.94
N SER A 170 6.99 -24.30 9.64
CA SER A 170 7.33 -24.76 8.30
C SER A 170 6.04 -25.00 7.51
N THR A 171 6.02 -24.61 6.23
CA THR A 171 4.89 -24.81 5.33
C THR A 171 5.39 -25.23 3.95
N ASP A 172 4.62 -26.07 3.28
CA ASP A 172 4.78 -26.45 1.86
C ASP A 172 3.86 -25.63 0.94
N ALA A 173 3.23 -24.57 1.47
CA ALA A 173 2.26 -23.74 0.76
C ALA A 173 1.04 -24.51 0.21
N CYS A 174 0.61 -25.57 0.92
CA CYS A 174 -0.50 -26.44 0.53
C CYS A 174 -0.25 -27.15 -0.82
N SER A 175 1.01 -27.50 -1.09
CA SER A 175 1.45 -28.20 -2.30
C SER A 175 0.58 -29.42 -2.63
N GLY A 176 0.10 -29.50 -3.88
CA GLY A 176 -0.72 -30.60 -4.38
C GLY A 176 -2.19 -30.58 -3.93
N GLN A 177 -2.64 -29.54 -3.23
CA GLN A 177 -4.05 -29.35 -2.86
C GLN A 177 -4.74 -28.26 -3.71
N ASP A 178 -6.07 -28.21 -3.67
CA ASP A 178 -6.87 -27.19 -4.36
C ASP A 178 -6.58 -25.75 -3.87
N THR A 179 -5.94 -25.59 -2.71
CA THR A 179 -5.55 -24.30 -2.11
C THR A 179 -4.06 -23.99 -2.22
N GLU A 180 -3.33 -24.74 -3.06
CA GLU A 180 -1.90 -24.51 -3.31
C GLU A 180 -1.62 -23.06 -3.72
N VAL A 181 -0.63 -22.44 -3.05
CA VAL A 181 -0.19 -21.08 -3.38
C VAL A 181 1.01 -21.16 -4.32
N ASN A 182 0.75 -21.09 -5.62
CA ASN A 182 1.75 -21.10 -6.70
C ASN A 182 1.86 -19.76 -7.45
N TYR A 183 1.13 -18.75 -6.99
CA TYR A 183 1.10 -17.40 -7.55
C TYR A 183 1.12 -16.40 -6.40
N LEU A 184 2.12 -15.51 -6.39
CA LEU A 184 2.28 -14.41 -5.42
C LEU A 184 2.18 -13.08 -6.16
#